data_AF-A0ABD5U1J9-F1
#
_entry.id   AF-A0ABD5U1J9-F1
#
_cell.length_a   1.000
_cell.length_b   1.000
_cell.length_c   1.000
_cell.angle_alpha   90.00
_cell.angle_beta   90.00
_cell.angle_gamma   90.00
#
_symmetry.space_group_name_H-M   'P 1'
#
loop_
_entity.id
_entity.type
_entity.pdbx_description
1 polymer ?
#
loop_
_entity_poly.entity_id
_entity_poly.type
_entity_poly.pdbx_seq_one_letter_code
_entity_poly.pdbx_strand_id
1 'polypeptide(L)'
;MTRVCFVGAPEVNVQYELLSRETARAALSTYEIRQPFANSLAVDTVSVGAAVSLCNDLNWYLVRFVETVLVREPSISDTEWLSRRLAERVRDGEVRPEETKERLAVYGLEDGRLVEPMYVTRRPDGTVPTYDLRDVEETVVVRVSDDEFGR
;
A
#
# COMPACT_ATOMS: atom_id res chain seq x y z
N MET A 1 13.91 6.67 2.18
CA MET A 1 13.33 5.62 3.03
C MET A 1 12.07 5.16 2.34
N THR A 2 11.87 3.84 2.27
CA THR A 2 10.68 3.23 1.70
C THR A 2 9.63 3.12 2.79
N ARG A 3 8.40 3.59 2.56
CA ARG A 3 7.32 3.43 3.53
C ARG A 3 6.50 2.20 3.18
N VAL A 4 6.22 1.34 4.15
CA VAL A 4 5.19 0.31 4.03
C VAL A 4 4.04 0.64 4.97
N CYS A 5 2.81 0.52 4.47
CA CYS A 5 1.58 0.85 5.18
C CYS A 5 0.62 -0.32 5.10
N PHE A 6 0.19 -0.81 6.27
CA PHE A 6 -0.83 -1.84 6.42
C PHE A 6 -2.17 -1.17 6.72
N VAL A 7 -3.11 -1.26 5.79
CA VAL A 7 -4.47 -0.73 5.95
C VAL A 7 -5.36 -1.83 6.49
N GLY A 8 -5.96 -1.63 7.65
CA GLY A 8 -6.77 -2.62 8.33
C GLY A 8 -8.09 -2.91 7.64
N ALA A 9 -8.58 -4.14 7.79
CA ALA A 9 -9.94 -4.52 7.41
C ALA A 9 -11.00 -3.67 8.16
N PRO A 10 -12.20 -3.43 7.59
CA PRO A 10 -13.18 -2.46 8.10
C PRO A 10 -13.58 -2.62 9.58
N GLU A 11 -13.66 -3.86 10.07
CA GLU A 11 -14.11 -4.21 11.42
C GLU A 11 -12.96 -4.52 12.40
N VAL A 12 -11.72 -4.24 11.98
CA VAL A 12 -10.52 -4.58 12.72
C VAL A 12 -9.78 -3.30 13.13
N ASN A 13 -9.24 -3.24 14.34
CA ASN A 13 -8.21 -2.26 14.71
C ASN A 13 -6.83 -2.83 14.40
N VAL A 14 -6.26 -2.48 13.24
CA VAL A 14 -5.03 -3.11 12.75
C VAL A 14 -3.82 -2.92 13.67
N GLN A 15 -3.71 -1.76 14.32
CA GLN A 15 -2.60 -1.48 15.24
C GLN A 15 -2.70 -2.35 16.49
N TYR A 16 -3.89 -2.40 17.11
CA TYR A 16 -4.14 -3.29 18.23
C TYR A 16 -3.87 -4.73 17.80
N GLU A 17 -4.35 -5.13 16.62
CA GLU A 17 -4.17 -6.48 16.15
C GLU A 17 -2.69 -6.83 16.02
N LEU A 18 -1.91 -6.10 15.23
CA LEU A 18 -0.49 -6.41 15.03
C LEU A 18 0.34 -6.29 16.32
N LEU A 19 0.12 -5.28 17.15
CA LEU A 19 0.98 -5.00 18.30
C LEU A 19 0.71 -5.90 19.52
N SER A 20 -0.45 -6.54 19.59
CA SER A 20 -0.76 -7.49 20.67
C SER A 20 -0.22 -8.90 20.42
N ARG A 21 0.31 -9.19 19.21
CA ARG A 21 0.94 -10.49 18.91
C ARG A 21 2.44 -10.38 19.04
N GLU A 22 3.04 -11.29 19.81
CA GLU A 22 4.46 -11.25 20.13
C GLU A 22 5.36 -11.18 18.89
N THR A 23 5.16 -12.06 17.91
CA THR A 23 5.97 -12.09 16.67
C THR A 23 5.84 -10.80 15.87
N ALA A 24 4.60 -10.31 15.68
CA ALA A 24 4.37 -9.09 14.93
C ALA A 24 4.92 -7.85 15.66
N ARG A 25 4.71 -7.76 16.97
CA ARG A 25 5.29 -6.73 17.83
C ARG A 25 6.81 -6.74 17.79
N ALA A 26 7.43 -7.92 17.84
CA ALA A 26 8.89 -8.05 17.76
C ALA A 26 9.43 -7.53 16.42
N ALA A 27 8.81 -7.92 15.30
CA ALA A 27 9.17 -7.47 13.96
C ALA A 27 8.99 -5.95 13.78
N LEU A 28 8.03 -5.33 14.46
CA LEU A 28 7.74 -3.89 14.38
C LEU A 28 8.50 -3.04 15.41
N SER A 29 9.10 -3.65 16.43
CA SER A 29 9.60 -2.97 17.63
C SER A 29 10.70 -1.94 17.38
N THR A 30 11.46 -2.08 16.30
CA THR A 30 12.58 -1.20 15.95
C THR A 30 12.17 -0.01 15.08
N TYR A 31 10.92 0.01 14.62
CA TYR A 31 10.42 1.04 13.71
C TYR A 31 9.60 2.09 14.43
N GLU A 32 9.66 3.32 13.92
CA GLU A 32 8.71 4.36 14.31
C GLU A 32 7.36 4.11 13.62
N ILE A 33 6.30 3.99 14.40
CA ILE A 33 4.95 3.73 13.89
C ILE A 33 4.30 5.05 13.48
N ARG A 34 3.71 5.05 12.28
CA ARG A 34 2.91 6.13 11.71
C ARG A 34 1.53 5.61 11.32
N GLN A 35 0.58 6.52 11.18
CA GLN A 35 -0.78 6.22 10.73
C GLN A 35 -1.19 7.20 9.62
N PRO A 36 -0.79 6.94 8.36
CA PRO A 36 -1.11 7.84 7.24
C PRO A 36 -2.60 7.84 6.89
N PHE A 37 -3.31 6.75 7.16
CA PHE A 37 -4.75 6.61 6.94
C PHE A 37 -5.45 6.16 8.24
N ALA A 38 -6.73 6.47 8.38
CA ALA A 38 -7.56 5.87 9.43
C ALA A 38 -7.48 4.33 9.35
N ASN A 39 -7.35 3.68 10.51
CA ASN A 39 -7.12 2.24 10.61
C ASN A 39 -5.90 1.75 9.81
N SER A 40 -4.74 2.40 9.97
CA SER A 40 -3.49 1.93 9.35
C SER A 40 -2.32 1.88 10.32
N LEU A 41 -1.31 1.06 9.99
CA LEU A 41 0.00 1.04 10.63
C LEU A 41 1.06 1.14 9.54
N ALA A 42 1.89 2.17 9.57
CA ALA A 42 2.98 2.35 8.61
C ALA A 42 4.33 2.48 9.32
N VAL A 43 5.37 1.99 8.65
CA VAL A 43 6.76 2.09 9.08
C VAL A 43 7.66 2.44 7.90
N ASP A 44 8.79 3.09 8.19
CA ASP A 44 9.80 3.42 7.20
C ASP A 44 10.95 2.40 7.25
N THR A 45 11.18 1.72 6.14
CA THR A 45 12.28 0.79 5.92
C THR A 45 13.36 1.41 5.03
N VAL A 46 14.52 0.75 4.98
CA VAL A 46 15.67 1.25 4.20
C VAL A 46 15.52 1.06 2.70
N SER A 47 14.66 0.13 2.25
CA SER A 47 14.47 -0.21 0.84
C SER A 47 13.16 -0.97 0.59
N VAL A 48 12.74 -1.05 -0.67
CA VAL A 48 11.64 -1.93 -1.13
C VAL A 48 11.87 -3.37 -0.70
N GLY A 49 13.10 -3.88 -0.80
CA GLY A 49 13.42 -5.23 -0.35
C GLY A 49 13.18 -5.43 1.14
N ALA A 50 13.53 -4.46 1.99
CA ALA A 50 13.25 -4.52 3.42
C ALA A 50 11.74 -4.41 3.74
N ALA A 51 11.01 -3.58 3.00
CA ALA A 51 9.56 -3.49 3.11
C ALA A 51 8.88 -4.84 2.77
N VAL A 52 9.27 -5.47 1.65
CA VAL A 52 8.74 -6.77 1.23
C VAL A 52 9.11 -7.88 2.21
N SER A 53 10.35 -7.90 2.73
CA SER A 53 10.76 -8.85 3.77
C SER A 53 9.90 -8.72 5.03
N LEU A 54 9.64 -7.50 5.49
CA LEU A 54 8.74 -7.26 6.62
C LEU A 54 7.32 -7.78 6.34
N CYS A 55 6.80 -7.56 5.12
CA CYS A 55 5.52 -8.13 4.72
C CYS A 55 5.50 -9.67 4.78
N ASN A 56 6.61 -10.32 4.43
CA ASN A 56 6.73 -11.78 4.48
C ASN A 56 6.77 -12.29 5.92
N ASP A 57 7.54 -11.63 6.80
CA ASP A 57 7.60 -11.96 8.23
C ASP A 57 6.23 -11.81 8.90
N LEU A 58 5.45 -10.83 8.48
CA LEU A 58 4.12 -10.55 9.01
C LEU A 58 3.00 -11.28 8.27
N ASN A 59 3.28 -12.07 7.23
CA ASN A 59 2.29 -12.50 6.25
C ASN A 59 1.07 -13.21 6.87
N TRP A 60 1.29 -14.06 7.88
CA TRP A 60 0.22 -14.75 8.60
C TRP A 60 -0.79 -13.80 9.25
N TYR A 61 -0.33 -12.64 9.73
CA TYR A 61 -1.17 -11.60 10.33
C TYR A 61 -1.80 -10.71 9.26
N LEU A 62 -1.02 -10.34 8.23
CA LEU A 62 -1.51 -9.47 7.16
C LEU A 62 -2.74 -10.07 6.48
N VAL A 63 -2.70 -11.36 6.09
CA VAL A 63 -3.85 -12.02 5.45
C VAL A 63 -5.10 -12.12 6.32
N ARG A 64 -5.01 -11.84 7.63
CA ARG A 64 -6.14 -11.89 8.57
C ARG A 64 -6.72 -10.53 8.93
N PHE A 65 -5.87 -9.51 9.01
CA PHE A 65 -6.22 -8.24 9.65
C PHE A 65 -6.07 -7.04 8.73
N VAL A 66 -5.44 -7.22 7.57
CA VAL A 66 -5.08 -6.14 6.66
C VAL A 66 -5.85 -6.32 5.36
N GLU A 67 -6.58 -5.28 4.98
CA GLU A 67 -7.31 -5.17 3.71
C GLU A 67 -6.34 -5.05 2.54
N THR A 68 -5.40 -4.10 2.65
CA THR A 68 -4.41 -3.82 1.61
C THR A 68 -3.09 -3.35 2.21
N VAL A 69 -2.02 -3.63 1.48
CA VAL A 69 -0.65 -3.23 1.83
C VAL A 69 -0.13 -2.31 0.74
N LEU A 70 0.28 -1.11 1.16
CA LEU A 70 0.79 -0.06 0.28
C LEU A 70 2.27 0.18 0.54
N VAL A 71 3.07 0.28 -0.52
CA VAL A 71 4.52 0.55 -0.43
C VAL A 71 4.85 1.82 -1.19
N ARG A 72 5.38 2.84 -0.53
CA ARG A 72 5.85 4.07 -1.18
C ARG A 72 7.37 4.08 -1.24
N GLU A 73 7.90 4.05 -2.46
CA GLU A 73 9.32 4.11 -2.75
C GLU A 73 9.64 5.40 -3.51
N PRO A 74 10.32 6.39 -2.87
CA PRO A 74 10.65 7.67 -3.51
C PRO A 74 11.43 7.55 -4.82
N SER A 75 12.29 6.53 -4.98
CA SER A 75 13.00 6.30 -6.25
C SER A 75 12.11 5.85 -7.41
N ILE A 76 10.86 5.43 -7.14
CA ILE A 76 9.87 5.01 -8.14
C ILE A 76 8.80 6.09 -8.31
N SER A 77 8.29 6.64 -7.21
CA SER A 77 7.39 7.78 -7.17
C SER A 77 7.35 8.41 -5.78
N ASP A 78 7.42 9.74 -5.72
CA ASP A 78 7.26 10.49 -4.48
C ASP A 78 5.80 10.58 -3.99
N THR A 79 4.84 10.46 -4.92
CA THR A 79 3.42 10.73 -4.67
C THR A 79 2.54 9.50 -4.77
N GLU A 80 2.98 8.46 -5.49
CA GLU A 80 2.19 7.27 -5.75
C GLU A 80 2.69 6.08 -4.95
N TRP A 81 1.76 5.24 -4.51
CA TRP A 81 2.05 4.00 -3.81
C TRP A 81 2.16 2.86 -4.82
N LEU A 82 2.78 1.76 -4.41
CA LEU A 82 2.73 0.46 -5.06
C LEU A 82 1.86 -0.46 -4.22
N SER A 83 1.13 -1.38 -4.85
CA SER A 83 0.63 -2.56 -4.15
C SER A 83 1.80 -3.40 -3.64
N ARG A 84 1.59 -4.18 -2.57
CA ARG A 84 2.59 -5.16 -2.11
C ARG A 84 3.08 -6.05 -3.24
N ARG A 85 2.16 -6.53 -4.08
CA ARG A 85 2.50 -7.48 -5.14
C ARG A 85 3.35 -6.84 -6.23
N LEU A 86 3.05 -5.60 -6.62
CA LEU A 86 3.89 -4.88 -7.55
C LEU A 86 5.27 -4.55 -6.94
N ALA A 87 5.32 -4.21 -5.65
CA ALA A 87 6.58 -3.99 -4.94
C ALA A 87 7.44 -5.28 -4.86
N GLU A 88 6.83 -6.44 -4.67
CA GLU A 88 7.49 -7.76 -4.76
C GLU A 88 8.10 -7.97 -6.14
N ARG A 89 7.36 -7.73 -7.21
CA ARG A 89 7.86 -7.89 -8.60
C ARG A 89 9.00 -6.93 -8.94
N VAL A 90 8.96 -5.71 -8.43
CA VAL A 90 10.07 -4.74 -8.59
C VAL A 90 11.30 -5.21 -7.82
N ARG A 91 11.14 -5.67 -6.58
CA ARG A 91 12.23 -6.24 -5.77
C ARG A 91 12.90 -7.42 -6.49
N ASP A 92 12.10 -8.31 -7.06
CA ASP A 92 12.58 -9.53 -7.69
C ASP A 92 13.13 -9.27 -9.12
N GLY A 93 13.06 -8.03 -9.60
CA GLY A 93 13.58 -7.62 -10.91
C GLY A 93 12.71 -8.05 -12.08
N GLU A 94 11.48 -8.51 -11.82
CA GLU A 94 10.53 -8.93 -12.84
C GLU A 94 9.89 -7.75 -13.60
N VAL A 95 9.79 -6.59 -12.95
CA VAL A 95 9.24 -5.35 -13.50
C VAL A 95 10.18 -4.20 -13.17
N ARG A 96 10.54 -3.38 -14.16
CA ARG A 96 11.36 -2.19 -13.91
C ARG A 96 10.53 -1.06 -13.32
N PRO A 97 11.12 -0.18 -12.48
CA PRO A 97 10.43 0.99 -11.91
C PRO A 97 9.58 1.79 -12.90
N GLU A 98 10.07 2.01 -14.11
CA GLU A 98 9.42 2.84 -15.13
C GLU A 98 8.18 2.18 -15.75
N GLU A 99 8.09 0.85 -15.66
CA GLU A 99 7.00 0.03 -16.22
C GLU A 99 5.81 -0.06 -15.26
N THR A 100 5.97 0.35 -14.00
CA THR A 100 4.93 0.28 -12.96
C THR A 100 3.77 1.27 -13.16
N LYS A 101 3.96 2.32 -13.96
CA LYS A 101 3.09 3.52 -13.97
C LYS A 101 1.75 3.39 -14.68
N GLU A 102 1.53 2.31 -15.44
CA GLU A 102 0.40 2.19 -16.37
C GLU A 102 -0.93 1.85 -15.69
N ARG A 103 -0.92 0.86 -14.79
CA ARG A 103 -2.12 0.29 -14.17
C ARG A 103 -2.28 0.83 -12.75
N LEU A 104 -3.41 1.46 -12.47
CA LEU A 104 -3.65 2.18 -11.23
C LEU A 104 -4.94 1.70 -10.56
N ALA A 105 -4.90 1.62 -9.24
CA ALA A 105 -6.06 1.65 -8.36
C ALA A 105 -6.10 3.03 -7.68
N VAL A 106 -7.14 3.81 -7.96
CA VAL A 106 -7.36 5.13 -7.36
C VAL A 106 -8.35 4.96 -6.23
N TYR A 107 -7.86 5.05 -4.99
CA TYR A 107 -8.70 5.01 -3.79
C TYR A 107 -9.23 6.40 -3.49
N GLY A 108 -10.47 6.49 -3.06
CA GLY A 108 -10.98 7.70 -2.42
C GLY A 108 -10.55 7.76 -0.96
N LEU A 109 -10.50 8.97 -0.40
CA LEU A 109 -10.26 9.22 1.03
C LEU A 109 -11.47 9.94 1.63
N GLU A 110 -12.13 9.28 2.59
CA GLU A 110 -13.30 9.80 3.30
C GLU A 110 -13.04 9.69 4.81
N ASP A 111 -13.09 10.82 5.53
CA ASP A 111 -12.74 10.89 6.96
C ASP A 111 -11.38 10.24 7.28
N GLY A 112 -10.41 10.42 6.37
CA GLY A 112 -9.08 9.80 6.44
C GLY A 112 -9.05 8.27 6.19
N ARG A 113 -10.18 7.61 5.93
CA ARG A 113 -10.26 6.18 5.60
C ARG A 113 -10.20 5.98 4.08
N LEU A 114 -9.43 5.00 3.63
CA LEU A 114 -9.46 4.58 2.23
C LEU A 114 -10.77 3.88 1.93
N VAL A 115 -11.48 4.35 0.90
CA VAL A 115 -12.69 3.74 0.36
C VAL A 115 -12.40 3.02 -0.96
N GLU A 116 -13.40 2.34 -1.51
CA GLU A 116 -13.26 1.43 -2.64
C GLU A 116 -12.50 2.04 -3.82
N PRO A 117 -11.54 1.30 -4.41
CA PRO A 117 -10.73 1.81 -5.50
C PRO A 117 -11.47 1.79 -6.83
N MET A 118 -11.13 2.75 -7.68
CA MET A 118 -11.43 2.73 -9.11
C MET A 118 -10.18 2.26 -9.87
N TYR A 119 -10.29 1.18 -10.64
CA TYR A 119 -9.19 0.70 -11.47
C TYR A 119 -9.15 1.40 -12.82
N VAL A 120 -8.02 2.04 -13.14
CA VAL A 120 -7.85 2.84 -14.35
C VAL A 120 -6.46 2.68 -14.96
N THR A 121 -6.40 2.84 -16.28
CA THR A 121 -5.12 2.99 -16.98
C THR A 121 -4.76 4.46 -17.04
N ARG A 122 -3.49 4.77 -16.74
CA ARG A 122 -2.95 6.11 -16.94
C ARG A 122 -3.09 6.52 -18.41
N ARG A 123 -3.54 7.74 -18.66
CA ARG A 123 -3.69 8.26 -20.02
C ARG A 123 -2.33 8.43 -20.70
N PRO A 124 -2.26 8.42 -22.05
CA PRO A 124 -1.02 8.65 -22.78
C PRO A 124 -0.33 9.99 -22.48
N ASP A 125 -1.09 10.99 -22.05
CA ASP A 125 -0.59 12.30 -21.63
C ASP A 125 -0.04 12.31 -20.18
N GLY A 126 -0.06 11.16 -19.50
CA GLY A 126 0.42 10.98 -18.13
C GLY A 126 -0.64 11.24 -17.05
N THR A 127 -1.82 11.74 -17.41
CA THR A 127 -2.87 12.07 -16.45
C THR A 127 -3.57 10.82 -15.90
N VAL A 128 -3.97 10.88 -14.63
CA VAL A 128 -4.76 9.85 -13.96
C VAL A 128 -6.24 10.22 -14.11
N PRO A 129 -7.11 9.31 -14.59
CA PRO A 129 -8.55 9.55 -14.59
C PRO A 129 -9.07 9.88 -13.19
N THR A 130 -9.98 10.86 -13.10
CA THR A 130 -10.57 11.34 -11.84
C THR A 130 -11.44 10.27 -11.20
N TYR A 131 -11.33 10.11 -9.89
CA TYR A 131 -12.20 9.24 -9.10
C TYR A 131 -13.65 9.76 -9.13
N ASP A 132 -14.60 8.89 -9.48
CA ASP A 132 -16.01 9.26 -9.65
C ASP A 132 -17.01 8.28 -8.99
N LEU A 133 -16.54 7.38 -8.13
CA LEU A 133 -17.43 6.41 -7.45
C LEU A 133 -18.27 7.05 -6.34
N ARG A 134 -17.77 8.11 -5.70
CA ARG A 134 -18.46 8.95 -4.69
C ARG A 134 -17.69 10.25 -4.48
N ASP A 135 -18.30 11.17 -3.74
CA ASP A 135 -17.63 12.41 -3.29
C ASP A 135 -16.64 12.09 -2.17
N VAL A 136 -15.40 12.56 -2.29
CA VAL A 136 -14.29 12.26 -1.36
C VAL A 136 -13.41 13.48 -1.19
N GLU A 137 -12.74 13.57 -0.04
CA GLU A 137 -11.89 14.71 0.29
C GLU A 137 -10.63 14.74 -0.60
N GLU A 138 -10.03 13.57 -0.78
CA GLU A 138 -8.79 13.38 -1.53
C GLU A 138 -8.78 12.00 -2.21
N THR A 139 -7.78 11.77 -3.06
CA THR A 139 -7.56 10.47 -3.71
C THR A 139 -6.14 9.98 -3.49
N VAL A 140 -5.99 8.67 -3.31
CA VAL A 140 -4.70 7.99 -3.18
C VAL A 140 -4.48 7.10 -4.39
N VAL A 141 -3.42 7.36 -5.15
CA VAL A 141 -3.06 6.59 -6.34
C VAL A 141 -2.12 5.46 -5.96
N VAL A 142 -2.51 4.24 -6.32
CA VAL A 142 -1.73 3.01 -6.11
C VAL A 142 -1.45 2.37 -7.46
N ARG A 143 -0.19 2.15 -7.81
CA ARG A 143 0.22 1.35 -8.96
C ARG A 143 0.03 -0.14 -8.62
N VAL A 144 -0.60 -0.88 -9.52
CA VAL A 144 -0.95 -2.29 -9.30
C VAL A 144 -0.37 -3.17 -10.40
N SER A 145 -0.19 -4.46 -10.11
CA SER A 145 0.22 -5.43 -11.11
C SER A 145 -0.91 -5.71 -12.11
N ASP A 146 -0.57 -6.34 -13.23
CA ASP A 146 -1.54 -6.76 -14.26
C ASP A 146 -2.58 -7.74 -13.73
N ASP A 147 -2.21 -8.60 -12.79
CA ASP A 147 -3.10 -9.60 -12.20
C ASP A 147 -3.96 -9.08 -11.03
N GLU A 148 -3.66 -7.88 -10.54
CA GLU A 148 -4.52 -7.13 -9.61
C GLU A 148 -5.52 -6.23 -10.34
N PHE A 149 -5.23 -5.86 -11.59
CA PHE A 149 -6.01 -4.88 -12.34
C PHE A 149 -7.37 -5.44 -12.80
N GLY A 150 -8.46 -4.80 -12.36
CA GLY A 150 -9.82 -5.16 -12.79
C GLY A 150 -10.45 -6.35 -12.04
N ARG A 151 -9.99 -6.62 -10.82
CA ARG A 151 -10.61 -7.58 -9.89
C ARG A 151 -11.65 -6.93 -9.00
#